data_AF-A0A370AQ87-F1
#
_entry.id   AF-A0A370AQ87-F1
#
_cell.length_a   1.000
_cell.length_b   1.000
_cell.length_c   1.000
_cell.angle_alpha   90.00
_cell.angle_beta   90.00
_cell.angle_gamma   90.00
#
_symmetry.space_group_name_H-M   'P 1'
#
loop_
_entity.id
_entity.type
_entity.pdbx_description
1 polymer ?
#
loop_
_entity_poly.entity_id
_entity_poly.type
_entity_poly.pdbx_seq_one_letter_code
_entity_poly.pdbx_strand_id
1 'polypeptide(L)'
;MNNQKITVLGTILFLALLSPLAAEPPEKEGVNFIHRDLSFVEESSKLVLMPRVQERAVLERDLRDFQPSGIVELLYRMPLPDVAEEDMMLHILQSISHVSTLKGIEYWSGSRQAMYPYLSDAYPVEKKWSNRIIDDPVFTSLPDKPYTLTVFQEDTTFGKAWHEVTYTVSDDAIRLTMINATTIRYKMFPVLRNQRLRIEMVIIPGEEELLFYGMAAFRLGETFGIKMHLDQSFDHRMSSLQTWFSNQTYP
;
A
#
# COMPACT_ATOMS: atom_id res chain seq x y z
N MET A 1 45.80 21.20 25.89
CA MET A 1 46.14 20.20 24.84
C MET A 1 45.08 19.12 24.89
N ASN A 2 43.89 19.34 24.32
CA ASN A 2 43.50 19.32 22.90
C ASN A 2 43.63 17.93 22.24
N ASN A 3 42.46 17.32 22.04
CA ASN A 3 41.99 16.45 20.96
C ASN A 3 42.84 15.24 20.51
N GLN A 4 42.19 14.07 20.51
CA GLN A 4 41.62 13.56 19.25
C GLN A 4 40.52 12.52 19.50
N LYS A 5 39.28 12.92 19.17
CA LYS A 5 38.16 12.03 18.91
C LYS A 5 38.45 11.27 17.61
N ILE A 6 38.38 9.94 17.64
CA ILE A 6 38.37 9.13 16.42
C ILE A 6 36.98 9.26 15.81
N THR A 7 36.87 10.16 14.84
CA THR A 7 35.75 10.28 13.92
C THR A 7 35.86 9.15 12.91
N VAL A 8 35.04 8.10 13.03
CA VAL A 8 34.84 7.16 11.92
C VAL A 8 33.85 7.81 10.96
N LEU A 9 34.43 8.48 9.95
CA LEU A 9 33.77 8.99 8.77
C LEU A 9 33.33 7.78 7.92
N GLY A 10 32.13 7.26 8.19
CA GLY A 10 31.49 6.22 7.36
C GLY A 10 30.57 6.89 6.35
N THR A 11 31.02 6.95 5.10
CA THR A 11 30.34 7.47 3.91
C THR A 11 28.84 7.19 3.91
N ILE A 12 28.04 8.22 4.19
CA ILE A 12 26.58 8.21 4.01
C ILE A 12 26.32 8.29 2.51
N LEU A 13 25.94 7.17 1.91
CA LEU A 13 25.42 7.14 0.55
C LEU A 13 24.03 7.80 0.56
N PHE A 14 24.03 9.11 0.35
CA PHE A 14 22.86 9.92 0.04
C PHE A 14 22.31 9.48 -1.32
N LEU A 15 21.08 8.99 -1.37
CA LEU A 15 20.29 8.94 -2.59
C LEU A 15 18.80 9.08 -2.24
N ALA A 16 18.24 10.19 -2.76
CA ALA A 16 16.88 10.72 -2.70
C ALA A 16 16.45 11.36 -1.36
N LEU A 17 16.06 12.64 -1.24
CA LEU A 17 15.77 13.73 -2.20
C LEU A 17 15.74 15.06 -1.41
N LEU A 18 16.69 15.96 -1.62
CA LEU A 18 16.43 17.39 -1.46
C LEU A 18 16.07 17.91 -2.84
N SER A 19 14.83 17.68 -3.27
CA SER A 19 14.26 18.40 -4.40
C SER A 19 13.43 19.56 -3.86
N PRO A 20 13.63 20.78 -4.38
CA PRO A 20 12.67 21.86 -4.14
C PRO A 20 11.38 21.43 -4.82
N LEU A 21 10.29 21.25 -4.06
CA LEU A 21 8.95 20.94 -4.58
C LEU A 21 8.97 19.85 -5.68
N ALA A 22 9.05 18.57 -5.29
CA ALA A 22 8.97 17.47 -6.26
C ALA A 22 7.73 17.69 -7.16
N ALA A 23 7.95 17.89 -8.46
CA ALA A 23 6.88 18.15 -9.40
C ALA A 23 5.84 17.03 -9.30
N GLU A 24 4.57 17.42 -9.23
CA GLU A 24 3.46 16.48 -9.23
C GLU A 24 3.57 15.56 -10.46
N PRO A 25 3.24 14.27 -10.31
CA PRO A 25 3.17 13.38 -11.45
C PRO A 25 2.25 13.98 -12.52
N PRO A 26 2.58 13.83 -13.81
CA PRO A 26 1.59 14.10 -14.84
C PRO A 26 0.37 13.20 -14.59
N GLU A 27 -0.84 13.75 -14.76
CA GLU A 27 -2.06 12.93 -14.76
C GLU A 27 -1.88 11.79 -15.77
N LYS A 28 -1.99 10.56 -15.29
CA LYS A 28 -1.95 9.39 -16.16
C LYS A 28 -3.30 9.30 -16.88
N GLU A 29 -3.29 9.11 -18.19
CA GLU A 29 -4.50 8.69 -18.91
C GLU A 29 -5.02 7.37 -18.29
N GLY A 30 -6.32 7.30 -17.97
CA GLY A 30 -6.97 6.12 -17.38
C GLY A 30 -7.13 6.12 -15.85
N VAL A 31 -6.72 7.18 -15.14
CA VAL A 31 -6.98 7.27 -13.68
C VAL A 31 -8.38 7.85 -13.43
N ASN A 32 -9.30 7.02 -12.96
CA ASN A 32 -10.67 7.44 -12.67
C ASN A 32 -10.78 8.00 -11.24
N PHE A 33 -10.56 9.30 -11.05
CA PHE A 33 -10.88 9.97 -9.79
C PHE A 33 -11.37 11.40 -9.99
N ILE A 34 -12.23 11.84 -9.08
CA ILE A 34 -12.84 13.17 -9.00
C ILE A 34 -12.01 14.06 -8.08
N HIS A 35 -11.54 13.50 -6.96
CA HIS A 35 -10.81 14.23 -5.92
C HIS A 35 -9.85 13.30 -5.18
N ARG A 36 -8.76 13.87 -4.66
CA ARG A 36 -7.74 13.17 -3.88
C ARG A 36 -7.35 13.99 -2.65
N ASP A 37 -7.37 13.35 -1.49
CA ASP A 37 -6.82 13.86 -0.23
C ASP A 37 -5.62 13.01 0.23
N LEU A 38 -4.63 13.65 0.84
CA LEU A 38 -3.43 13.03 1.42
C LEU A 38 -3.23 13.53 2.85
N SER A 39 -2.97 12.61 3.78
CA SER A 39 -2.63 12.93 5.16
C SER A 39 -1.45 12.10 5.66
N PHE A 40 -0.61 12.71 6.49
CA PHE A 40 0.44 12.04 7.23
C PHE A 40 0.27 12.32 8.72
N VAL A 41 0.30 11.26 9.52
CA VAL A 41 0.11 11.35 10.97
C VAL A 41 1.24 10.60 11.66
N GLU A 42 2.07 11.33 12.40
CA GLU A 42 3.13 10.75 13.23
C GLU A 42 2.58 10.20 14.54
N GLU A 43 3.16 9.09 15.01
CA GLU A 43 2.95 8.53 16.36
C GLU A 43 1.47 8.42 16.79
N SER A 44 0.61 7.98 15.87
CA SER A 44 -0.83 7.96 16.09
C SER A 44 -1.46 6.71 15.50
N SER A 45 -2.48 6.19 16.18
CA SER A 45 -3.41 5.19 15.66
C SER A 45 -4.71 5.80 15.15
N LYS A 46 -4.79 7.14 15.07
CA LYS A 46 -5.99 7.86 14.61
C LYS A 46 -5.97 8.03 13.10
N LEU A 47 -7.11 7.74 12.48
CA LEU A 47 -7.36 7.94 11.06
C LEU A 47 -8.03 9.30 10.83
N VAL A 48 -7.44 10.10 9.96
CA VAL A 48 -7.92 11.44 9.58
C VAL A 48 -8.84 11.34 8.38
N LEU A 49 -8.45 10.58 7.34
CA LEU A 49 -9.17 10.55 6.07
C LEU A 49 -10.16 9.40 5.95
N MET A 50 -10.02 8.33 6.75
CA MET A 50 -10.90 7.16 6.67
C MET A 50 -12.38 7.55 6.85
N PRO A 51 -13.28 7.26 5.88
CA PRO A 51 -14.70 7.54 6.02
C PRO A 51 -15.35 6.82 7.22
N ARG A 52 -16.52 7.28 7.64
CA ARG A 52 -17.27 6.72 8.78
C ARG A 52 -18.09 5.50 8.33
N VAL A 53 -17.42 4.37 8.17
CA VAL A 53 -18.00 3.04 7.85
C VAL A 53 -17.74 2.05 8.98
N GLN A 54 -18.38 0.86 8.94
CA GLN A 54 -18.19 -0.17 9.98
C GLN A 54 -16.71 -0.54 10.16
N GLU A 55 -15.97 -0.67 9.07
CA GLU A 55 -14.55 -1.02 9.06
C GLU A 55 -13.64 -0.02 9.78
N ARG A 56 -14.05 1.25 9.93
CA ARG A 56 -13.22 2.26 10.60
C ARG A 56 -12.90 1.87 12.04
N ALA A 57 -13.90 1.42 12.79
CA ALA A 57 -13.71 1.07 14.21
C ALA A 57 -12.83 -0.18 14.38
N VAL A 58 -12.92 -1.12 13.44
CA VAL A 58 -12.07 -2.31 13.39
C VAL A 58 -10.63 -1.90 13.07
N LEU A 59 -10.42 -1.11 12.03
CA LEU A 59 -9.09 -0.65 11.64
C LEU A 59 -8.42 0.19 12.72
N GLU A 60 -9.13 1.11 13.36
CA GLU A 60 -8.58 1.89 14.48
C GLU A 60 -8.17 1.00 15.67
N ARG A 61 -8.87 -0.13 15.89
CA ARG A 61 -8.47 -1.14 16.90
C ARG A 61 -7.20 -1.85 16.48
N ASP A 62 -7.16 -2.36 15.26
CA ASP A 62 -5.99 -3.03 14.70
C ASP A 62 -4.74 -2.13 14.74
N LEU A 63 -4.90 -0.83 14.50
CA LEU A 63 -3.83 0.15 14.54
C LEU A 63 -3.34 0.45 15.97
N ARG A 64 -4.23 0.41 16.98
CA ARG A 64 -3.80 0.50 18.39
C ARG A 64 -2.95 -0.70 18.77
N ASP A 65 -3.33 -1.90 18.31
CA ASP A 65 -2.57 -3.13 18.56
C ASP A 65 -1.25 -3.16 17.77
N PHE A 66 -1.24 -2.60 16.56
CA PHE A 66 -0.06 -2.52 15.70
C PHE A 66 1.00 -1.52 16.22
N GLN A 67 0.56 -0.45 16.89
CA GLN A 67 1.41 0.63 17.42
C GLN A 67 2.34 1.24 16.35
N PRO A 68 1.79 1.90 15.31
CA PRO A 68 2.58 2.49 14.25
C PRO A 68 3.41 3.67 14.76
N SER A 69 4.60 3.81 14.18
CA SER A 69 5.42 5.03 14.32
C SER A 69 4.90 6.14 13.41
N GLY A 70 4.20 5.80 12.33
CA GLY A 70 3.57 6.74 11.44
C GLY A 70 2.54 6.06 10.53
N ILE A 71 1.59 6.87 10.07
CA ILE A 71 0.52 6.49 9.15
C ILE A 71 0.51 7.48 7.98
N VAL A 72 0.44 6.96 6.76
CA VAL A 72 0.13 7.72 5.54
C VAL A 72 -1.25 7.29 5.07
N GLU A 73 -2.14 8.25 4.84
CA GLU A 73 -3.51 8.02 4.36
C GLU A 73 -3.73 8.72 3.02
N LEU A 74 -4.39 8.05 2.09
CA LEU A 74 -4.97 8.65 0.90
C LEU A 74 -6.46 8.33 0.83
N LEU A 75 -7.23 9.29 0.35
CA LEU A 75 -8.62 9.08 -0.02
C LEU A 75 -8.84 9.59 -1.44
N TYR A 76 -9.36 8.73 -2.30
CA TYR A 76 -9.84 9.09 -3.61
C TYR A 76 -11.35 8.97 -3.67
N ARG A 77 -11.98 9.97 -4.26
CA ARG A 77 -13.37 9.91 -4.71
C ARG A 77 -13.35 9.55 -6.19
N MET A 78 -14.02 8.49 -6.57
CA MET A 78 -13.98 7.91 -7.91
C MET A 78 -15.41 7.81 -8.47
N PRO A 79 -15.63 7.87 -9.80
CA PRO A 79 -16.95 7.59 -10.37
C PRO A 79 -17.39 6.17 -10.02
N LEU A 80 -18.68 5.88 -9.98
CA LEU A 80 -19.13 4.48 -9.87
C LEU A 80 -18.76 3.71 -11.16
N PRO A 81 -18.31 2.46 -11.06
CA PRO A 81 -18.15 1.62 -12.25
C PRO A 81 -19.53 1.31 -12.84
N ASP A 82 -19.58 1.08 -14.16
CA ASP A 82 -20.81 0.73 -14.89
C ASP A 82 -21.19 -0.73 -14.63
N VAL A 83 -21.67 -0.98 -13.41
CA VAL A 83 -22.05 -2.29 -12.87
C VAL A 83 -23.34 -2.14 -12.08
N ALA A 84 -24.22 -3.14 -12.12
CA ALA A 84 -25.45 -3.15 -11.32
C ALA A 84 -25.14 -3.06 -9.82
N GLU A 85 -25.98 -2.35 -9.07
CA GLU A 85 -25.77 -2.10 -7.63
C GLU A 85 -25.62 -3.41 -6.83
N GLU A 86 -26.44 -4.42 -7.15
CA GLU A 86 -26.39 -5.76 -6.53
C GLU A 86 -25.07 -6.53 -6.78
N ASP A 87 -24.37 -6.23 -7.88
CA ASP A 87 -23.11 -6.87 -8.26
C ASP A 87 -21.88 -6.04 -7.87
N MET A 88 -22.08 -4.77 -7.47
CA MET A 88 -21.02 -3.78 -7.21
C MET A 88 -19.94 -4.30 -6.25
N MET A 89 -20.35 -4.86 -5.11
CA MET A 89 -19.43 -5.40 -4.12
C MET A 89 -18.67 -6.62 -4.65
N LEU A 90 -19.33 -7.54 -5.34
CA LEU A 90 -18.65 -8.72 -5.89
C LEU A 90 -17.65 -8.31 -6.97
N HIS A 91 -18.01 -7.35 -7.82
CA HIS A 91 -17.14 -6.75 -8.82
C HIS A 91 -15.89 -6.14 -8.19
N ILE A 92 -16.05 -5.27 -7.19
CA ILE A 92 -14.94 -4.65 -6.46
C ILE A 92 -14.04 -5.71 -5.82
N LEU A 93 -14.62 -6.72 -5.15
CA LEU A 93 -13.86 -7.80 -4.51
C LEU A 93 -13.03 -8.55 -5.54
N GLN A 94 -13.61 -8.87 -6.69
CA GLN A 94 -12.93 -9.53 -7.79
C GLN A 94 -11.82 -8.64 -8.37
N SER A 95 -12.06 -7.33 -8.56
CA SER A 95 -11.04 -6.39 -9.05
C SER A 95 -9.80 -6.34 -8.16
N ILE A 96 -9.97 -6.31 -6.83
CA ILE A 96 -8.83 -6.29 -5.90
C ILE A 96 -8.21 -7.68 -5.66
N SER A 97 -8.87 -8.77 -6.07
CA SER A 97 -8.39 -10.13 -5.87
C SER A 97 -7.34 -10.55 -6.91
N HIS A 98 -7.27 -9.85 -8.05
CA HIS A 98 -6.33 -10.07 -9.14
C HIS A 98 -4.90 -9.60 -8.82
N VAL A 99 -4.33 -10.06 -7.71
CA VAL A 99 -3.01 -9.59 -7.25
C VAL A 99 -1.88 -9.91 -8.22
N SER A 100 -2.03 -10.90 -9.11
CA SER A 100 -1.03 -11.18 -10.13
C SER A 100 -0.93 -10.07 -11.18
N THR A 101 -1.97 -9.24 -11.35
CA THR A 101 -1.94 -8.09 -12.27
C THR A 101 -1.21 -6.87 -11.68
N LEU A 102 -0.78 -6.94 -10.41
CA LEU A 102 0.17 -5.99 -9.84
C LEU A 102 1.55 -6.10 -10.50
N LYS A 103 1.85 -7.20 -11.19
CA LYS A 103 3.08 -7.37 -11.97
C LYS A 103 3.17 -6.30 -13.06
N GLY A 104 4.28 -5.57 -13.05
CA GLY A 104 4.60 -4.57 -14.06
C GLY A 104 3.97 -3.20 -13.80
N ILE A 105 3.25 -3.00 -12.69
CA ILE A 105 2.74 -1.66 -12.35
C ILE A 105 3.93 -0.71 -12.12
N GLU A 106 3.70 0.57 -12.39
CA GLU A 106 4.71 1.62 -12.32
C GLU A 106 4.29 2.71 -11.35
N TYR A 107 5.27 3.43 -10.81
CA TYR A 107 5.06 4.61 -9.97
C TYR A 107 5.82 5.81 -10.52
N TRP A 108 5.34 7.01 -10.22
CA TRP A 108 6.09 8.23 -10.52
C TRP A 108 7.27 8.38 -9.58
N SER A 109 8.47 8.46 -10.13
CA SER A 109 9.67 8.70 -9.34
C SER A 109 10.00 10.19 -9.34
N GLY A 110 9.67 10.89 -8.24
CA GLY A 110 9.97 12.32 -8.10
C GLY A 110 11.46 12.68 -8.27
N SER A 111 12.39 11.76 -7.96
CA SER A 111 13.82 11.96 -8.19
C SER A 111 14.23 11.83 -9.65
N ARG A 112 13.55 10.96 -10.40
CA ARG A 112 13.89 10.65 -11.80
C ARG A 112 13.02 11.40 -12.81
N GLN A 113 11.95 12.04 -12.34
CA GLN A 113 10.97 12.75 -13.18
C GLN A 113 10.44 11.84 -14.31
N ALA A 114 10.18 10.57 -13.98
CA ALA A 114 9.72 9.55 -14.92
C ALA A 114 8.93 8.45 -14.20
N MET A 115 8.10 7.73 -14.96
CA MET A 115 7.53 6.46 -14.51
C MET A 115 8.65 5.43 -14.31
N TYR A 116 8.55 4.67 -13.22
CA TYR A 116 9.50 3.64 -12.88
C TYR A 116 8.78 2.36 -12.48
N PRO A 117 9.27 1.18 -12.91
CA PRO A 117 8.66 -0.08 -12.50
C PRO A 117 8.62 -0.20 -10.98
N TYR A 118 7.45 -0.50 -10.44
CA TYR A 118 7.24 -0.69 -9.00
C TYR A 118 7.44 -2.16 -8.63
N LEU A 119 6.61 -3.05 -9.19
CA LEU A 119 6.62 -4.48 -8.90
C LEU A 119 7.03 -5.23 -10.17
N SER A 120 8.22 -5.83 -10.19
CA SER A 120 8.66 -6.64 -11.33
C SER A 120 7.97 -8.00 -11.38
N ASP A 121 7.49 -8.47 -10.23
CA ASP A 121 6.67 -9.67 -10.11
C ASP A 121 5.72 -9.57 -8.93
N ALA A 122 4.54 -10.15 -9.07
CA ALA A 122 3.56 -10.30 -8.01
C ALA A 122 2.68 -11.51 -8.32
N TYR A 123 2.47 -12.39 -7.34
CA TYR A 123 1.58 -13.55 -7.49
C TYR A 123 1.26 -14.22 -6.15
N PRO A 124 0.11 -14.88 -6.01
CA PRO A 124 -0.19 -15.76 -4.89
C PRO A 124 0.77 -16.96 -4.81
N VAL A 125 1.09 -17.39 -3.59
CA VAL A 125 1.87 -18.59 -3.31
C VAL A 125 1.23 -19.43 -2.21
N GLU A 126 1.48 -20.74 -2.23
CA GLU A 126 0.92 -21.68 -1.24
C GLU A 126 1.22 -21.28 0.22
N LYS A 127 2.43 -20.75 0.45
CA LYS A 127 2.88 -20.26 1.76
C LYS A 127 4.14 -19.42 1.61
N LYS A 128 4.51 -18.73 2.68
CA LYS A 128 5.77 -17.98 2.79
C LYS A 128 6.97 -18.85 2.41
N TRP A 129 7.85 -18.31 1.56
CA TRP A 129 9.03 -18.98 0.98
C TRP A 129 8.74 -20.16 0.05
N SER A 130 7.47 -20.42 -0.29
CA SER A 130 7.15 -21.41 -1.31
C SER A 130 7.50 -20.89 -2.69
N ASN A 131 8.03 -21.76 -3.53
CA ASN A 131 8.18 -21.52 -4.97
C ASN A 131 6.92 -21.97 -5.75
N ARG A 132 5.91 -22.52 -5.06
CA ARG A 132 4.66 -22.96 -5.67
C ARG A 132 3.71 -21.77 -5.80
N ILE A 133 3.60 -21.27 -7.03
CA ILE A 133 2.62 -20.28 -7.45
C ILE A 133 1.23 -20.91 -7.44
N ILE A 134 0.22 -20.15 -7.01
CA ILE A 134 -1.20 -20.51 -7.12
C ILE A 134 -1.93 -19.40 -7.88
N ASP A 135 -3.11 -19.71 -8.42
CA ASP A 135 -3.90 -18.74 -9.17
C ASP A 135 -4.51 -17.67 -8.26
N ASP A 136 -4.82 -16.50 -8.84
CA ASP A 136 -5.59 -15.47 -8.16
C ASP A 136 -6.96 -16.01 -7.73
N PRO A 137 -7.46 -15.64 -6.54
CA PRO A 137 -8.76 -16.09 -6.09
C PRO A 137 -9.87 -15.55 -6.98
N VAL A 138 -10.79 -16.45 -7.34
CA VAL A 138 -12.02 -16.15 -8.08
C VAL A 138 -13.19 -16.22 -7.10
N PHE A 139 -13.88 -15.10 -6.91
CA PHE A 139 -15.06 -15.00 -6.06
C PHE A 139 -16.31 -15.08 -6.91
N THR A 140 -17.19 -16.04 -6.62
CA THR A 140 -18.53 -16.17 -7.22
C THR A 140 -19.64 -15.67 -6.30
N SER A 141 -19.28 -15.31 -5.06
CA SER A 141 -20.15 -14.75 -4.03
C SER A 141 -19.27 -14.04 -2.98
N LEU A 142 -19.87 -13.15 -2.20
CA LEU A 142 -19.19 -12.49 -1.10
C LEU A 142 -18.91 -13.51 0.02
N PRO A 143 -17.67 -13.63 0.51
CA PRO A 143 -17.34 -14.58 1.57
C PRO A 143 -17.84 -14.11 2.94
N ASP A 144 -18.46 -15.01 3.71
CA ASP A 144 -18.93 -14.74 5.09
C ASP A 144 -17.79 -14.59 6.12
N LYS A 145 -16.56 -14.92 5.73
CA LYS A 145 -15.37 -14.93 6.60
C LYS A 145 -14.19 -14.30 5.88
N PRO A 146 -13.22 -13.73 6.62
CA PRO A 146 -12.00 -13.24 6.02
C PRO A 146 -11.30 -14.32 5.18
N TYR A 147 -10.89 -13.95 3.96
CA TYR A 147 -10.13 -14.80 3.06
C TYR A 147 -8.66 -14.37 3.06
N THR A 148 -7.76 -15.27 3.50
CA THR A 148 -6.33 -14.97 3.62
C THR A 148 -5.48 -15.82 2.67
N LEU A 149 -4.50 -15.19 2.04
CA LEU A 149 -3.51 -15.83 1.20
C LEU A 149 -2.11 -15.24 1.42
N THR A 150 -1.09 -15.99 1.01
CA THR A 150 0.27 -15.44 0.92
C THR A 150 0.53 -14.92 -0.49
N VAL A 151 1.05 -13.71 -0.60
CA VAL A 151 1.43 -13.09 -1.88
C VAL A 151 2.94 -12.85 -1.89
N PHE A 152 3.59 -13.27 -2.97
CA PHE A 152 4.96 -12.89 -3.28
C PHE A 152 4.96 -11.58 -4.08
N GLN A 153 5.89 -10.68 -3.77
CA GLN A 153 6.14 -9.45 -4.51
C GLN A 153 7.64 -9.21 -4.66
N GLU A 154 8.07 -8.79 -5.85
CA GLU A 154 9.42 -8.30 -6.09
C GLU A 154 9.37 -6.79 -6.38
N ASP A 155 9.65 -5.99 -5.34
CA ASP A 155 9.73 -4.53 -5.40
C ASP A 155 11.10 -4.13 -5.98
N THR A 156 11.11 -3.24 -6.97
CA THR A 156 12.36 -2.83 -7.64
C THR A 156 13.34 -2.05 -6.75
N THR A 157 12.85 -1.53 -5.62
CA THR A 157 13.62 -0.82 -4.59
C THR A 157 14.00 -1.73 -3.43
N PHE A 158 13.05 -2.56 -2.97
CA PHE A 158 13.21 -3.35 -1.74
C PHE A 158 13.44 -4.86 -1.95
N GLY A 159 13.44 -5.30 -3.21
CA GLY A 159 13.61 -6.69 -3.59
C GLY A 159 12.40 -7.55 -3.20
N LYS A 160 12.69 -8.82 -2.92
CA LYS A 160 11.69 -9.86 -2.70
C LYS A 160 11.08 -9.78 -1.30
N ALA A 161 9.75 -9.75 -1.25
CA ALA A 161 8.98 -9.82 -0.02
C ALA A 161 7.78 -10.75 -0.18
N TRP A 162 7.43 -11.42 0.92
CA TRP A 162 6.16 -12.12 1.07
C TRP A 162 5.27 -11.31 1.99
N HIS A 163 4.00 -11.28 1.67
CA HIS A 163 2.95 -10.60 2.39
C HIS A 163 1.82 -11.58 2.71
N GLU A 164 1.19 -11.41 3.86
CA GLU A 164 -0.11 -12.00 4.15
C GLU A 164 -1.16 -10.99 3.72
N VAL A 165 -2.02 -11.38 2.79
CA VAL A 165 -3.13 -10.57 2.27
C VAL A 165 -4.42 -11.16 2.78
N THR A 166 -5.27 -10.34 3.38
CA THR A 166 -6.58 -10.73 3.90
C THR A 166 -7.66 -9.83 3.31
N TYR A 167 -8.67 -10.43 2.68
CA TYR A 167 -9.89 -9.74 2.26
C TYR A 167 -10.97 -9.92 3.32
N THR A 168 -11.60 -8.83 3.71
CA THR A 168 -12.78 -8.81 4.60
C THR A 168 -13.89 -8.05 3.88
N VAL A 169 -15.10 -8.60 3.94
CA VAL A 169 -16.30 -7.98 3.40
C VAL A 169 -17.22 -7.61 4.55
N SER A 170 -17.71 -6.40 4.53
CA SER A 170 -18.73 -5.85 5.42
C SER A 170 -19.92 -5.38 4.58
N ASP A 171 -21.01 -4.95 5.22
CA ASP A 171 -22.20 -4.49 4.52
C ASP A 171 -21.92 -3.27 3.63
N ASP A 172 -20.98 -2.41 4.02
CA ASP A 172 -20.72 -1.11 3.41
C ASP A 172 -19.32 -0.97 2.79
N ALA A 173 -18.45 -1.97 2.93
CA ALA A 173 -17.07 -1.88 2.46
C ALA A 173 -16.40 -3.23 2.20
N ILE A 174 -15.42 -3.20 1.30
CA ILE A 174 -14.45 -4.28 1.09
C ILE A 174 -13.08 -3.79 1.53
N ARG A 175 -12.44 -4.59 2.37
CA ARG A 175 -11.13 -4.27 2.94
C ARG A 175 -10.10 -5.32 2.54
N LEU A 176 -8.99 -4.86 1.96
CA LEU A 176 -7.77 -5.63 1.77
C LEU A 176 -6.73 -5.16 2.78
N THR A 177 -6.36 -6.05 3.70
CA THR A 177 -5.22 -5.85 4.60
C THR A 177 -4.01 -6.62 4.07
N MET A 178 -2.88 -5.95 3.92
CA MET A 178 -1.61 -6.57 3.55
C MET A 178 -0.57 -6.32 4.63
N ILE A 179 -0.03 -7.39 5.22
CA ILE A 179 1.02 -7.33 6.24
C ILE A 179 2.28 -8.00 5.71
N ASN A 180 3.43 -7.35 5.83
CA ASN A 180 4.68 -7.97 5.40
C ASN A 180 5.02 -9.20 6.27
N ALA A 181 5.13 -10.36 5.65
CA ALA A 181 5.54 -11.61 6.30
C ALA A 181 7.07 -11.77 6.33
N THR A 182 7.83 -10.90 5.69
CA THR A 182 9.30 -10.94 5.60
C THR A 182 9.93 -9.60 5.93
N THR A 183 11.22 -9.60 6.26
CA THR A 183 11.95 -8.34 6.46
C THR A 183 12.19 -7.69 5.11
N ILE A 184 11.63 -6.49 4.93
CA ILE A 184 11.84 -5.62 3.78
C ILE A 184 13.23 -5.00 3.92
N ARG A 185 14.03 -5.11 2.87
CA ARG A 185 15.44 -4.68 2.86
C ARG A 185 15.67 -3.66 1.77
N TYR A 186 16.51 -2.67 2.05
CA TYR A 186 17.11 -1.85 1.01
C TYR A 186 18.54 -2.33 0.80
N LYS A 187 18.81 -2.93 -0.36
CA LYS A 187 20.04 -3.71 -0.58
C LYS A 187 20.19 -4.77 0.53
N MET A 188 21.23 -4.70 1.35
CA MET A 188 21.43 -5.63 2.47
C MET A 188 20.84 -5.14 3.81
N PHE A 189 20.45 -3.86 3.89
CA PHE A 189 20.06 -3.23 5.16
C PHE A 189 18.56 -3.46 5.45
N PRO A 190 18.19 -3.96 6.64
CA PRO A 190 16.78 -4.12 7.01
C PRO A 190 16.13 -2.76 7.23
N VAL A 191 15.04 -2.48 6.50
CA VAL A 191 14.27 -1.23 6.63
C VAL A 191 13.06 -1.48 7.53
N LEU A 192 12.23 -2.47 7.18
CA LEU A 192 11.08 -2.89 7.99
C LEU A 192 11.19 -4.37 8.30
N ARG A 193 11.21 -4.72 9.59
CA ARG A 193 11.21 -6.13 10.01
C ARG A 193 9.87 -6.78 9.68
N ASN A 194 9.83 -8.11 9.77
CA ASN A 194 8.60 -8.88 9.66
C ASN A 194 7.47 -8.28 10.54
N GLN A 195 6.25 -8.19 10.00
CA GLN A 195 5.06 -7.63 10.67
C GLN A 195 5.25 -6.19 11.18
N ARG A 196 5.91 -5.35 10.37
CA ARG A 196 6.12 -3.92 10.66
C ARG A 196 5.72 -2.98 9.53
N LEU A 197 5.14 -3.52 8.47
CA LEU A 197 4.43 -2.80 7.44
C LEU A 197 3.02 -3.39 7.35
N ARG A 198 2.03 -2.51 7.45
CA ARG A 198 0.63 -2.78 7.22
C ARG A 198 0.14 -1.83 6.15
N ILE A 199 -0.43 -2.38 5.09
CA ILE A 199 -1.10 -1.64 4.02
C ILE A 199 -2.58 -2.02 4.09
N GLU A 200 -3.45 -1.02 3.98
CA GLU A 200 -4.89 -1.20 3.87
C GLU A 200 -5.37 -0.56 2.57
N MET A 201 -6.27 -1.25 1.89
CA MET A 201 -7.17 -0.65 0.91
C MET A 201 -8.59 -0.93 1.39
N VAL A 202 -9.39 0.12 1.53
CA VAL A 202 -10.80 0.02 1.88
C VAL A 202 -11.61 0.69 0.79
N ILE A 203 -12.45 -0.09 0.12
CA ILE A 203 -13.29 0.35 -0.97
C ILE A 203 -14.73 0.44 -0.46
N ILE A 204 -15.34 1.61 -0.62
CA ILE A 204 -16.66 1.93 -0.08
C ILE A 204 -17.53 2.43 -1.23
N PRO A 205 -18.44 1.59 -1.78
CA PRO A 205 -19.42 2.06 -2.75
C PRO A 205 -20.45 2.97 -2.06
N GLY A 206 -20.64 4.17 -2.60
CA GLY A 206 -21.71 5.09 -2.22
C GLY A 206 -22.78 5.20 -3.30
N GLU A 207 -23.77 6.07 -3.08
CA GLU A 207 -24.88 6.28 -4.03
C GLU A 207 -24.44 6.98 -5.33
N GLU A 208 -23.47 7.89 -5.25
CA GLU A 208 -23.01 8.70 -6.39
C GLU A 208 -21.54 8.43 -6.77
N GLU A 209 -20.75 7.90 -5.84
CA GLU A 209 -19.31 7.77 -5.97
C GLU A 209 -18.77 6.54 -5.26
N LEU A 210 -17.63 6.07 -5.73
CA LEU A 210 -16.83 5.03 -5.10
C LEU A 210 -15.70 5.69 -4.31
N LEU A 211 -15.54 5.35 -3.03
CA LEU A 211 -14.40 5.82 -2.26
C LEU A 211 -13.32 4.74 -2.24
N PHE A 212 -12.11 5.10 -2.66
CA PHE A 212 -10.90 4.32 -2.45
C PHE A 212 -10.12 4.95 -1.30
N TYR A 213 -10.06 4.28 -0.17
CA TYR A 213 -9.20 4.66 0.94
C TYR A 213 -7.96 3.76 0.96
N GLY A 214 -6.78 4.37 0.89
CA GLY A 214 -5.50 3.69 1.02
C GLY A 214 -4.77 4.14 2.29
N MET A 215 -4.16 3.21 3.01
CA MET A 215 -3.37 3.55 4.19
C MET A 215 -2.13 2.67 4.30
N ALA A 216 -1.00 3.29 4.65
CA ALA A 216 0.22 2.59 5.00
C ALA A 216 0.63 2.96 6.43
N ALA A 217 0.65 1.97 7.31
CA ALA A 217 1.12 2.07 8.68
C ALA A 217 2.42 1.29 8.83
N PHE A 218 3.40 1.91 9.46
CA PHE A 218 4.71 1.28 9.66
C PHE A 218 5.23 1.48 11.08
N ARG A 219 6.01 0.50 11.54
CA ARG A 219 6.65 0.54 12.85
C ARG A 219 8.16 0.56 12.67
N LEU A 220 8.75 1.73 12.88
CA LEU A 220 10.20 1.88 12.81
C LEU A 220 10.84 1.24 14.04
N GLY A 221 11.99 0.62 13.86
CA GLY A 221 12.83 0.20 14.97
C GLY A 221 13.88 1.28 15.27
N GLU A 222 14.41 1.28 16.49
CA GLU A 222 15.52 2.16 16.92
C GLU A 222 16.81 1.96 16.10
N THR A 223 16.89 0.92 15.28
CA THR A 223 18.14 0.41 14.70
C THR A 223 18.74 1.23 13.56
N PHE A 224 18.05 2.18 12.92
CA PHE A 224 18.65 2.90 11.80
C PHE A 224 18.17 4.35 11.69
N GLY A 225 19.08 5.29 11.94
CA GLY A 225 18.93 6.74 11.70
C GLY A 225 18.87 7.13 10.22
N ILE A 226 18.29 6.27 9.37
CA ILE A 226 18.00 6.61 7.99
C ILE A 226 16.72 7.45 8.03
N LYS A 227 16.85 8.76 7.85
CA LYS A 227 15.72 9.65 7.53
C LYS A 227 15.25 9.32 6.12
N MET A 228 14.48 8.25 5.96
CA MET A 228 13.71 8.03 4.73
C MET A 228 12.48 8.92 4.78
N HIS A 229 12.24 9.67 3.70
CA HIS A 229 10.95 10.30 3.41
C HIS A 229 9.93 9.21 3.07
N LEU A 230 9.54 8.45 4.10
CA LEU A 230 8.61 7.33 3.98
C LEU A 230 7.25 7.82 3.49
N ASP A 231 6.84 9.01 3.90
CA ASP A 231 5.65 9.72 3.45
C ASP A 231 5.54 9.81 1.91
N GLN A 232 6.53 10.41 1.23
CA GLN A 232 6.52 10.54 -0.24
C GLN A 232 6.64 9.19 -0.94
N SER A 233 7.44 8.30 -0.36
CA SER A 233 7.66 6.94 -0.86
C SER A 233 6.39 6.09 -0.80
N PHE A 234 5.57 6.26 0.24
CA PHE A 234 4.28 5.58 0.38
C PHE A 234 3.19 6.24 -0.46
N ASP A 235 3.18 7.57 -0.57
CA ASP A 235 2.24 8.28 -1.44
C ASP A 235 2.28 7.76 -2.88
N HIS A 236 3.45 7.81 -3.53
CA HIS A 236 3.54 7.40 -4.93
C HIS A 236 3.19 5.92 -5.14
N ARG A 237 3.54 5.04 -4.18
CA ARG A 237 3.20 3.62 -4.25
C ARG A 237 1.70 3.39 -4.04
N MET A 238 1.07 4.11 -3.11
CA MET A 238 -0.38 4.01 -2.89
C MET A 238 -1.16 4.57 -4.08
N SER A 239 -0.67 5.66 -4.68
CA SER A 239 -1.22 6.21 -5.92
C SER A 239 -1.15 5.19 -7.07
N SER A 240 -0.05 4.44 -7.19
CA SER A 240 0.05 3.32 -8.14
C SER A 240 -0.94 2.19 -7.85
N LEU A 241 -1.20 1.88 -6.57
CA LEU A 241 -2.22 0.90 -6.19
C LEU A 241 -3.62 1.38 -6.55
N GLN A 242 -3.94 2.67 -6.36
CA GLN A 242 -5.20 3.23 -6.81
C GLN A 242 -5.34 3.18 -8.34
N THR A 243 -4.27 3.51 -9.07
CA THR A 243 -4.27 3.40 -10.54
C THR A 243 -4.46 1.96 -11.00
N TRP A 244 -3.77 1.01 -10.36
CA TRP A 244 -3.98 -0.42 -10.62
C TRP A 244 -5.44 -0.82 -10.37
N PHE A 245 -6.00 -0.45 -9.22
CA PHE A 245 -7.40 -0.71 -8.89
C PHE A 245 -8.35 -0.13 -9.93
N SER A 246 -8.14 1.13 -10.35
CA SER A 246 -8.90 1.77 -11.42
C SER A 246 -8.87 0.91 -12.69
N ASN A 247 -7.70 0.47 -13.13
CA ASN A 247 -7.57 -0.37 -14.33
C ASN A 247 -8.21 -1.76 -14.20
N GLN A 248 -8.43 -2.27 -12.98
CA GLN A 248 -9.14 -3.54 -12.75
C GLN A 248 -10.66 -3.35 -12.60
N THR A 249 -11.11 -2.13 -12.32
CA THR A 249 -12.49 -1.85 -11.91
C THR A 249 -13.30 -1.19 -13.02
N TYR A 250 -12.64 -0.39 -13.86
CA TYR A 250 -13.27 0.32 -14.97
C TYR A 250 -12.76 -0.25 -16.31
N PRO A 251 -13.65 -0.55 -17.26
CA PRO A 251 -13.29 -1.00 -18.61
C PRO A 251 -12.62 0.09 -19.46
#